data_AF-A0A7J7RY21-F1
#
_entry.id   AF-A0A7J7RY21-F1
#
_cell.length_a   1.000
_cell.length_b   1.000
_cell.length_c   1.000
_cell.angle_alpha   90.00
_cell.angle_beta   90.00
_cell.angle_gamma   90.00
#
_symmetry.space_group_name_H-M   'P 1'
#
loop_
_entity.id
_entity.type
_entity.pdbx_description
1 polymer ?
#
loop_
_entity_poly.entity_id
_entity_poly.type
_entity_poly.pdbx_seq_one_letter_code
_entity_poly.pdbx_strand_id
1 'polypeptide(L)'
;MSAPFEERSGVVPCGTPWGQWYQTLEEVFIEVQVPPGTRAQDIQCGLQSRHVALAVGGREILKGKLFDSTIADEGTWTLESEYAADPWVQDQMQRKLTLERFQKENPGFDFSGAEISGNYTKGGPDFSNLEK
;
A
#
# COMPACT_ATOMS: atom_id res chain seq x y z
N MET A 1 -21.42 8.43 0.38
CA MET A 1 -20.14 8.07 1.02
C MET A 1 -19.74 6.72 0.44
N SER A 2 -18.88 6.73 -0.56
CA SER A 2 -18.41 5.51 -1.23
C SER A 2 -17.41 4.84 -0.32
N ALA A 3 -17.69 3.62 0.13
CA ALA A 3 -16.73 2.82 0.88
C ALA A 3 -15.60 2.41 -0.08
N PRO A 4 -14.36 2.85 0.11
CA PRO A 4 -13.23 2.23 -0.54
C PRO A 4 -12.86 1.00 0.28
N PHE A 5 -12.46 -0.08 -0.40
CA PHE A 5 -11.62 -1.13 0.18
C PHE A 5 -12.32 -2.26 0.95
N GLU A 6 -13.18 -3.00 0.24
CA GLU A 6 -13.46 -4.42 0.58
C GLU A 6 -13.44 -5.32 -0.68
N GLU A 7 -12.71 -4.94 -1.73
CA GLU A 7 -12.59 -5.74 -2.97
C GLU A 7 -11.35 -6.65 -3.02
N ARG A 8 -10.41 -6.50 -2.07
CA ARG A 8 -9.21 -7.35 -2.02
C ARG A 8 -9.39 -8.66 -1.26
N SER A 9 -10.51 -8.86 -0.56
CA SER A 9 -10.78 -10.09 0.19
C SER A 9 -11.20 -11.22 -0.76
N GLY A 10 -10.25 -12.06 -1.16
CA GLY A 10 -10.52 -13.30 -1.92
C GLY A 10 -9.96 -13.35 -3.34
N VAL A 11 -9.22 -12.34 -3.79
CA VAL A 11 -8.45 -12.44 -5.04
C VAL A 11 -7.27 -13.42 -4.86
N VAL A 12 -7.05 -14.28 -5.87
CA VAL A 12 -5.94 -15.25 -5.86
C VAL A 12 -4.82 -14.73 -6.77
N PRO A 13 -3.73 -14.19 -6.21
CA PRO A 13 -2.61 -13.70 -7.01
C PRO A 13 -1.77 -14.83 -7.58
N CYS A 14 -1.28 -14.62 -8.81
CA CYS A 14 -0.25 -15.40 -9.45
C CYS A 14 1.06 -14.60 -9.43
N GLY A 15 2.07 -15.13 -8.74
CA GLY A 15 3.38 -14.48 -8.63
C GLY A 15 4.20 -14.55 -9.91
N THR A 16 4.93 -13.48 -10.20
CA THR A 16 5.87 -13.37 -11.33
C THR A 16 7.20 -12.79 -10.82
N PRO A 17 8.31 -12.90 -11.59
CA PRO A 17 9.60 -12.35 -11.16
C PRO A 17 9.62 -10.84 -10.93
N TRP A 18 8.65 -10.11 -11.48
CA TRP A 18 8.54 -8.65 -11.39
C TRP A 18 7.37 -8.17 -10.53
N GLY A 19 6.58 -9.09 -9.95
CA GLY A 19 5.42 -8.74 -9.14
C GLY A 19 4.38 -9.84 -9.12
N GLN A 20 3.14 -9.49 -9.42
CA GLN A 20 2.02 -10.43 -9.40
C GLN A 20 0.89 -9.95 -10.30
N TRP A 21 0.00 -10.85 -10.66
CA TRP A 21 -1.24 -10.51 -11.35
C TRP A 21 -2.39 -11.33 -10.80
N TYR A 22 -3.60 -10.81 -10.93
CA TYR A 22 -4.83 -11.50 -10.58
C TYR A 22 -5.95 -11.01 -11.52
N GLN A 23 -7.10 -11.67 -11.49
CA GLN A 23 -8.25 -11.28 -12.30
C GLN A 23 -9.54 -11.39 -11.50
N THR A 24 -10.52 -10.58 -11.89
CA THR A 24 -11.91 -10.68 -11.45
C THR A 24 -12.75 -11.24 -12.61
N LEU A 25 -14.07 -11.15 -12.51
CA LEU A 25 -14.96 -11.55 -13.61
C LEU A 25 -14.87 -10.59 -14.81
N GLU A 26 -14.46 -9.34 -14.58
CA GLU A 26 -14.51 -8.28 -15.59
C GLU A 26 -13.11 -7.79 -15.99
N GLU A 27 -12.15 -7.82 -15.07
CA GLU A 27 -10.86 -7.14 -15.25
C GLU A 27 -9.66 -8.03 -14.90
N VAL A 28 -8.51 -7.70 -15.48
CA VAL A 28 -7.21 -8.30 -15.17
C VAL A 28 -6.31 -7.24 -14.59
N PHE A 29 -5.76 -7.51 -13.40
CA PHE A 29 -4.89 -6.62 -12.65
C PHE A 29 -3.46 -7.12 -12.73
N ILE A 30 -2.54 -6.22 -13.07
CA ILE A 30 -1.11 -6.52 -13.17
C ILE A 30 -0.35 -5.55 -12.26
N GLU A 31 0.25 -6.07 -11.20
CA GLU A 31 1.05 -5.30 -10.25
C GLU A 31 2.53 -5.55 -10.51
N VAL A 32 3.27 -4.49 -10.85
CA VAL A 32 4.69 -4.54 -11.18
C VAL A 32 5.46 -3.73 -10.16
N GLN A 33 6.43 -4.38 -9.51
CA GLN A 33 7.34 -3.69 -8.60
C GLN A 33 8.36 -2.90 -9.41
N VAL A 34 8.42 -1.60 -9.14
CA VAL A 34 9.35 -0.66 -9.78
C VAL A 34 10.35 -0.12 -8.75
N PRO A 35 11.58 0.24 -9.16
CA PRO A 35 12.56 0.82 -8.25
C PRO A 35 12.05 2.11 -7.56
N PRO A 36 12.45 2.38 -6.31
CA PRO A 36 12.09 3.62 -5.62
C PRO A 36 12.55 4.84 -6.42
N GLY A 37 11.70 5.87 -6.49
CA GLY A 37 11.98 7.09 -7.26
C GLY A 37 11.69 7.00 -8.75
N THR A 38 11.13 5.87 -9.23
CA THR A 38 10.55 5.79 -10.58
C THR A 38 9.48 6.89 -10.74
N ARG A 39 9.57 7.69 -11.80
CA ARG A 39 8.55 8.70 -12.13
C ARG A 39 7.71 8.23 -13.30
N ALA A 40 6.51 8.79 -13.44
CA ALA A 40 5.62 8.46 -14.55
C ALA A 40 6.26 8.68 -15.93
N GLN A 41 7.14 9.68 -16.06
CA GLN A 41 7.92 9.94 -17.28
C GLN A 41 8.89 8.82 -17.68
N ASP A 42 9.31 7.99 -16.73
CA ASP A 42 10.24 6.89 -16.97
C ASP A 42 9.48 5.61 -17.38
N ILE A 43 8.14 5.66 -17.40
CA ILE A 43 7.27 4.53 -17.73
C ILE A 43 6.81 4.65 -19.18
N GLN A 44 7.05 3.58 -19.94
CA GLN A 44 6.48 3.39 -21.26
C GLN A 44 5.56 2.16 -21.22
N CYS A 45 4.25 2.42 -21.14
CA CYS A 45 3.21 1.40 -21.09
C CYS A 45 2.39 1.43 -22.39
N GLY A 46 2.29 0.29 -23.07
CA GLY A 46 1.46 0.08 -24.24
C GLY A 46 0.44 -1.02 -23.96
N LEU A 47 -0.83 -0.63 -23.88
CA LEU A 47 -1.96 -1.55 -23.72
C LEU A 47 -2.71 -1.65 -25.05
N GLN A 48 -2.84 -2.86 -25.58
CA GLN A 48 -3.58 -3.16 -26.79
C GLN A 48 -4.52 -4.33 -26.53
N SER A 49 -5.53 -4.51 -27.38
CA SER A 49 -6.54 -5.56 -27.19
C SER A 49 -5.95 -6.97 -27.00
N ARG A 50 -4.83 -7.30 -27.65
CA ARG A 50 -4.17 -8.61 -27.50
C ARG A 50 -2.70 -8.53 -27.13
N HIS A 51 -2.18 -7.35 -26.79
CA HIS A 51 -0.77 -7.18 -26.46
C HIS A 51 -0.59 -6.21 -25.31
N VAL A 52 0.41 -6.49 -24.49
CA VAL A 52 0.80 -5.64 -23.37
C VAL A 52 2.31 -5.46 -23.42
N ALA A 53 2.77 -4.24 -23.20
CA ALA A 53 4.19 -3.91 -23.10
C ALA A 53 4.40 -2.87 -22.01
N LEU A 54 5.31 -3.14 -21.07
CA LEU A 54 5.73 -2.21 -20.02
C LEU A 54 7.26 -2.15 -20.01
N ALA A 55 7.80 -0.94 -20.13
CA ALA A 55 9.19 -0.64 -19.89
C ALA A 55 9.31 0.47 -18.85
N VAL A 56 10.33 0.36 -17.99
CA VAL A 56 10.60 1.32 -16.91
C VAL A 56 12.08 1.73 -17.01
N GLY A 57 12.35 3.03 -17.16
CA GLY A 57 13.70 3.57 -17.31
C GLY A 57 14.45 2.99 -18.52
N GLY A 58 13.73 2.63 -19.59
CA GLY A 58 14.29 1.97 -20.78
C GLY A 58 14.51 0.46 -20.65
N ARG A 59 14.25 -0.15 -19.47
CA ARG A 59 14.29 -1.60 -19.29
C ARG A 59 12.90 -2.20 -19.51
N GLU A 60 12.79 -3.11 -20.47
CA GLU A 60 11.55 -3.88 -20.71
C GLU A 60 11.29 -4.83 -19.53
N ILE A 61 10.14 -4.70 -18.87
CA ILE A 61 9.76 -5.52 -17.71
C ILE A 61 8.81 -6.64 -18.14
N LEU A 62 7.82 -6.30 -18.96
CA LEU A 62 6.88 -7.25 -19.53
C LEU A 62 6.59 -6.87 -20.98
N LYS A 63 6.53 -7.86 -21.86
CA LYS A 63 6.08 -7.68 -23.24
C LYS A 63 5.59 -8.99 -23.80
N GLY A 64 4.41 -8.98 -24.38
CA GLY A 64 3.88 -10.18 -25.00
C GLY A 64 2.44 -10.05 -25.46
N LYS A 65 1.97 -11.16 -26.01
CA LYS A 65 0.58 -11.35 -26.38
C LYS A 65 -0.21 -11.74 -25.12
N LEU A 66 -1.34 -11.07 -24.90
CA LEU A 66 -2.29 -11.44 -23.84
C LEU A 66 -2.90 -12.80 -24.12
N PHE A 67 -3.32 -13.50 -23.06
CA PHE A 67 -3.96 -14.80 -23.16
C PHE A 67 -5.23 -14.74 -24.01
N ASP A 68 -6.06 -13.72 -23.78
CA ASP A 68 -7.20 -13.40 -24.64
C ASP A 68 -7.35 -11.89 -24.88
N SER A 69 -8.38 -11.51 -25.65
CA SER A 69 -8.65 -10.12 -26.00
C SER A 69 -9.23 -9.32 -24.84
N THR A 70 -8.68 -8.13 -24.63
CA THR A 70 -9.22 -7.07 -23.78
C THR A 70 -9.78 -5.93 -24.64
N ILE A 71 -10.58 -5.06 -24.03
CA ILE A 71 -11.00 -3.80 -24.65
C ILE A 71 -9.82 -2.83 -24.51
N ALA A 72 -9.16 -2.53 -25.64
CA ALA A 72 -7.91 -1.76 -25.63
C ALA A 72 -8.08 -0.37 -25.01
N ASP A 73 -9.22 0.28 -25.28
CA ASP A 73 -9.48 1.67 -24.92
C ASP A 73 -9.82 1.85 -23.43
N GLU A 74 -10.12 0.77 -22.71
CA GLU A 74 -10.42 0.79 -21.27
C GLU A 74 -9.19 0.44 -20.42
N GLY A 75 -8.11 -0.05 -21.05
CA GLY A 75 -6.88 -0.37 -20.36
C GLY A 75 -6.25 0.86 -19.72
N THR A 76 -6.12 0.84 -18.40
CA THR A 76 -5.49 1.92 -17.63
C THR A 76 -4.24 1.41 -16.94
N TRP A 77 -3.23 2.29 -16.81
CA TRP A 77 -2.07 2.05 -15.95
C TRP A 77 -1.92 3.21 -14.98
N THR A 78 -1.52 2.89 -13.76
CA THR A 78 -1.22 3.87 -12.71
C THR A 78 0.14 3.56 -12.11
N LEU A 79 0.84 4.61 -11.69
CA LEU A 79 2.05 4.48 -10.89
C LEU A 79 1.68 4.81 -9.45
N GLU A 80 1.62 3.79 -8.61
CA GLU A 80 1.45 3.98 -7.18
C GLU A 80 2.83 4.17 -6.55
N SER A 81 3.04 5.34 -5.93
CA SER A 81 4.12 5.48 -4.95
C SER A 81 3.66 4.77 -3.69
N GLU A 82 4.54 3.99 -3.05
CA GLU A 82 4.38 3.76 -1.63
C GLU A 82 4.39 5.15 -0.98
N TYR A 83 3.21 5.68 -0.65
CA TYR A 83 3.11 6.67 0.41
C TYR A 83 3.46 5.92 1.68
N ALA A 84 4.75 5.69 1.90
CA ALA A 84 5.24 5.56 3.25
C ALA A 84 4.83 6.89 3.89
N ALA A 85 3.72 6.87 4.65
CA ALA A 85 3.39 8.00 5.52
C ALA A 85 4.70 8.38 6.20
N ASP A 86 5.09 9.66 6.12
CA ASP A 86 6.38 10.12 6.65
C ASP A 86 6.62 9.44 8.01
N PRO A 87 7.83 8.97 8.33
CA PRO A 87 8.08 8.29 9.61
C PRO A 87 7.51 9.06 10.82
N TRP A 88 7.45 10.39 10.72
CA TRP A 88 6.78 11.28 11.65
C TRP A 88 5.24 11.12 11.70
N VAL A 89 4.56 11.03 10.56
CA VAL A 89 3.11 10.79 10.46
C VAL A 89 2.74 9.40 11.00
N GLN A 90 3.56 8.38 10.73
CA GLN A 90 3.38 7.04 11.31
C GLN A 90 3.48 7.07 12.83
N ASP A 91 4.49 7.73 13.36
CA ASP A 91 4.69 7.94 14.80
C ASP A 91 3.51 8.68 15.44
N GLN A 92 2.99 9.74 14.81
CA GLN A 92 1.79 10.45 15.29
C GLN A 92 0.54 9.57 15.29
N MET A 93 0.33 8.76 14.24
CA MET A 93 -0.82 7.87 14.15
C MET A 93 -0.74 6.75 15.20
N GLN A 94 0.44 6.17 15.39
CA GLN A 94 0.70 5.16 16.43
C GLN A 94 0.51 5.72 17.83
N ARG A 95 0.97 6.95 18.10
CA ARG A 95 0.74 7.67 19.37
C ARG A 95 -0.74 7.79 19.66
N LYS A 96 -1.50 8.30 18.69
CA LYS A 96 -2.93 8.54 18.84
C LYS A 96 -3.70 7.24 19.12
N LEU A 97 -3.40 6.18 18.37
CA LEU A 97 -4.04 4.87 18.55
C LEU A 97 -3.71 4.25 19.90
N THR A 98 -2.46 4.40 20.36
CA THR A 98 -2.00 3.90 21.67
C THR A 98 -2.69 4.64 22.81
N LEU A 99 -2.81 5.97 22.71
CA LEU A 99 -3.48 6.80 23.70
C LEU A 99 -4.97 6.42 23.83
N GLU A 100 -5.64 6.26 22.70
CA GLU A 100 -7.05 5.86 22.65
C GLU A 100 -7.27 4.49 23.28
N ARG A 101 -6.38 3.52 22.99
CA ARG A 101 -6.41 2.20 23.64
C ARG A 101 -6.25 2.31 25.15
N PHE A 102 -5.30 3.13 25.61
CA PHE A 102 -5.00 3.26 27.05
C PHE A 102 -6.12 3.94 27.83
N GLN A 103 -6.75 4.98 27.25
CA GLN A 103 -7.94 5.63 27.82
C GLN A 103 -9.12 4.66 27.93
N LYS A 104 -9.30 3.80 26.92
CA LYS A 104 -10.35 2.78 26.93
C LYS A 104 -10.10 1.69 27.98
N GLU A 105 -8.84 1.29 28.19
CA GLU A 105 -8.45 0.30 29.19
C GLU A 105 -8.51 0.86 30.63
N ASN A 106 -8.38 2.19 30.79
CA ASN A 106 -8.37 2.86 32.10
C ASN A 106 -9.42 3.99 32.18
N PRO A 107 -10.73 3.67 32.19
CA PRO A 107 -11.81 4.67 32.15
C PRO A 107 -11.94 5.56 33.39
N GLY A 108 -11.15 5.30 34.45
CA GLY A 108 -11.16 6.07 35.71
C GLY A 108 -10.03 7.08 35.86
N PHE A 109 -9.14 7.21 34.87
CA PHE A 109 -8.02 8.15 34.87
C PHE A 109 -8.23 9.25 33.83
N ASP A 110 -7.92 10.49 34.20
CA ASP A 110 -8.00 11.65 33.29
C ASP A 110 -6.66 11.87 32.58
N PHE A 111 -6.62 11.59 31.27
CA PHE A 111 -5.44 11.75 30.41
C PHE A 111 -5.58 12.89 29.40
N SER A 112 -6.50 13.83 29.63
CA SER A 112 -6.75 14.95 28.72
C SER A 112 -5.53 15.86 28.48
N GLY A 113 -4.53 15.85 29.38
CA GLY A 113 -3.27 16.61 29.26
C GLY A 113 -2.01 15.75 29.15
N ALA A 114 -2.12 14.45 28.88
CA ALA A 114 -0.97 13.54 28.87
C ALA A 114 -0.34 13.42 27.46
N GLU A 115 0.98 13.59 27.37
CA GLU A 115 1.77 13.32 26.16
C GLU A 115 2.43 11.95 26.27
N ILE A 116 2.14 11.03 25.34
CA ILE A 116 2.83 9.73 25.28
C ILE A 116 4.20 9.95 24.64
N SER A 117 5.25 9.69 25.43
CA SER A 117 6.65 9.62 24.97
C SER A 117 7.17 8.18 25.05
N GLY A 118 7.95 7.73 24.06
CA GLY A 118 8.54 6.39 24.07
C GLY A 118 8.71 5.73 22.70
N ASN A 119 9.26 4.52 22.68
CA ASN A 119 9.49 3.74 21.46
C ASN A 119 8.28 2.81 21.19
N TYR A 120 7.41 3.20 20.26
CA TYR A 120 6.16 2.50 19.92
C TYR A 120 6.37 1.09 19.34
N THR A 121 7.57 0.80 18.82
CA THR A 121 7.87 -0.44 18.08
C THR A 121 8.01 -1.68 18.95
N LYS A 122 8.23 -1.54 20.27
CA LYS A 122 8.44 -2.67 21.19
C LYS A 122 7.31 -2.93 22.18
N GLY A 123 6.15 -2.32 21.98
CA GLY A 123 4.96 -2.60 22.77
C GLY A 123 4.96 -1.87 24.12
N GLY A 124 4.45 -0.65 24.10
CA GLY A 124 3.97 0.06 25.28
C GLY A 124 5.01 0.91 26.01
N PRO A 125 4.54 1.91 26.78
CA PRO A 125 5.40 2.78 27.58
C PRO A 125 6.22 1.97 28.61
N ASP A 126 7.51 2.28 28.70
CA ASP A 126 8.43 1.67 29.66
C ASP A 126 8.25 2.34 31.03
N PHE A 127 7.62 1.63 31.97
CA PHE A 127 7.35 2.11 33.32
C PHE A 127 8.49 1.84 34.31
N SER A 128 9.64 1.34 33.85
CA SER A 128 10.78 1.04 34.73
C SER A 128 11.33 2.23 35.50
N ASN A 129 11.01 3.47 35.07
CA ASN A 129 11.42 4.70 35.74
C ASN A 129 10.36 5.30 36.68
N LEU A 130 9.20 4.67 36.86
CA LEU A 130 8.14 5.22 37.73
C LEU A 130 8.21 4.75 39.20
N GLU A 131 9.14 3.86 39.55
CA GLU A 131 9.39 3.43 40.94
C GLU A 131 10.57 4.19 41.54
N LYS A 132 10.32 5.42 42.02
CA LYS A 132 11.10 6.07 43.07
C LYS A 132 10.21 6.94 43.95
#